data_AF-A0A7J6T867-F1
#
_entry.id   AF-A0A7J6T867-F1
#
_cell.length_a   1.000
_cell.length_b   1.000
_cell.length_c   1.000
_cell.angle_alpha   90.00
_cell.angle_beta   90.00
_cell.angle_gamma   90.00
#
_symmetry.space_group_name_H-M   'P 1'
#
loop_
_entity.id
_entity.type
_entity.pdbx_description
1 polymer ?
#
loop_
_entity_poly.entity_id
_entity_poly.type
_entity_poly.pdbx_seq_one_letter_code
_entity_poly.pdbx_strand_id
1 'polypeptide(L)'
;MGDAPLMDEPWEAGLHEVMDALASITGIEYFPYGGTLLALVERDIDILIGVNSPADWSNRVAFDLATALTDERGWMGCYQKASIPLDAMVAGIPYRKDLLQCLKTQPDGQLLLADFASYII
;
A
#
# COMPACT_ATOMS: atom_id res chain seq x y z
N MET A 1 -14.51 -23.99 27.53
CA MET A 1 -14.44 -23.54 26.14
C MET A 1 -13.43 -22.42 26.14
N GLY A 2 -12.24 -22.67 25.57
CA GLY A 2 -11.22 -21.65 25.45
C GLY A 2 -11.54 -20.80 24.23
N ASP A 3 -11.57 -19.48 24.42
CA ASP A 3 -11.72 -18.52 23.35
C ASP A 3 -10.59 -18.74 22.34
N ALA A 4 -10.94 -19.04 21.09
CA ALA A 4 -9.97 -19.06 20.01
C ALA A 4 -9.43 -17.63 19.84
N PRO A 5 -8.11 -17.45 19.68
CA PRO A 5 -7.55 -16.11 19.50
C PRO A 5 -8.09 -15.50 18.22
N LEU A 6 -8.43 -14.20 18.28
CA LEU A 6 -8.83 -13.34 17.18
C LEU A 6 -7.79 -13.38 16.04
N MET A 7 -7.91 -14.36 15.14
CA MET A 7 -7.08 -14.56 13.94
C MET A 7 -7.96 -14.72 12.69
N ASP A 8 -9.24 -14.33 12.77
CA ASP A 8 -10.28 -14.76 11.82
C ASP A 8 -10.89 -13.60 11.02
N GLU A 9 -10.25 -12.42 10.94
CA GLU A 9 -10.71 -11.38 10.03
C GLU A 9 -9.97 -11.47 8.69
N PRO A 10 -10.68 -11.65 7.55
CA PRO A 10 -10.07 -11.85 6.23
C PRO A 10 -9.03 -10.80 5.78
N TRP A 11 -9.04 -9.61 6.38
CA TRP A 11 -8.09 -8.53 6.09
C TRP A 11 -6.70 -8.76 6.71
N GLU A 12 -6.58 -9.50 7.81
CA GLU A 12 -5.29 -9.76 8.48
C GLU A 12 -4.33 -10.55 7.59
N ALA A 13 -4.85 -11.55 6.87
CA ALA A 13 -4.08 -12.31 5.89
C ALA A 13 -3.56 -11.39 4.76
N GLY A 14 -4.40 -10.47 4.28
CA GLY A 14 -4.00 -9.47 3.29
C GLY A 14 -2.94 -8.50 3.84
N LEU A 15 -3.05 -8.09 5.10
CA LEU A 15 -2.02 -7.28 5.75
C LEU A 15 -0.69 -8.02 5.82
N HIS A 16 -0.67 -9.29 6.25
CA HIS A 16 0.56 -10.08 6.29
C HIS A 16 1.21 -10.20 4.91
N GLU A 17 0.43 -10.43 3.86
CA GLU A 17 0.95 -10.45 2.50
C GLU A 17 1.57 -9.12 2.06
N VAL A 18 0.94 -7.99 2.42
CA VAL A 18 1.49 -6.65 2.18
C VAL A 18 2.81 -6.47 2.92
N MET A 19 2.87 -6.85 4.19
CA MET A 19 4.08 -6.75 5.01
C MET A 19 5.21 -7.63 4.46
N ASP A 20 4.90 -8.84 4.01
CA ASP A 20 5.85 -9.74 3.36
C ASP A 20 6.37 -9.17 2.02
N ALA A 21 5.50 -8.51 1.25
CA ALA A 21 5.90 -7.85 0.00
C ALA A 21 6.79 -6.62 0.28
N LEU A 22 6.54 -5.86 1.35
CA LEU A 22 7.40 -4.74 1.74
C LEU A 22 8.76 -5.23 2.24
N ALA A 23 8.78 -6.33 3.00
CA ALA A 23 10.01 -6.92 3.53
C ALA A 23 10.93 -7.49 2.42
N SER A 24 10.39 -7.82 1.24
CA SER A 24 11.20 -8.29 0.11
C SER A 24 11.91 -7.15 -0.65
N ILE A 25 11.49 -5.90 -0.42
CA ILE A 25 12.07 -4.73 -1.09
C ILE A 25 13.21 -4.17 -0.23
N THR A 26 14.43 -4.22 -0.74
CA THR A 26 15.60 -3.71 0.00
C THR A 26 15.70 -2.18 -0.06
N GLY A 27 16.21 -1.58 1.01
CA GLY A 27 16.59 -0.16 1.05
C GLY A 27 15.42 0.81 1.12
N ILE A 28 14.30 0.36 1.69
CA ILE A 28 13.15 1.19 2.04
C ILE A 28 12.91 1.15 3.56
N GLU A 29 12.33 2.20 4.11
CA GLU A 29 11.65 2.17 5.40
C GLU A 29 10.15 2.30 5.16
N TYR A 30 9.31 1.77 6.05
CA TYR A 30 7.87 1.90 5.90
C TYR A 30 7.16 1.93 7.26
N PHE A 31 6.07 2.69 7.30
CA PHE A 31 5.25 2.85 8.50
C PHE A 31 3.77 2.84 8.09
N PRO A 32 2.89 2.20 8.87
CA PRO A 32 1.45 2.40 8.73
C PRO A 32 1.11 3.90 8.90
N TYR A 33 0.30 4.48 8.03
CA TYR A 33 -0.04 5.92 8.08
C TYR A 33 -1.50 6.24 7.92
N GLY A 34 -1.90 7.38 8.48
CA GLY A 34 -3.30 7.77 8.48
C GLY A 34 -4.08 6.90 9.45
N GLY A 35 -5.27 6.51 9.03
CA GLY A 35 -6.17 5.72 9.84
C GLY A 35 -5.52 4.46 10.42
N THR A 36 -4.49 3.84 9.87
CA THR A 36 -3.96 2.52 10.31
C THR A 36 -3.61 2.35 11.80
N LEU A 37 -3.42 3.43 12.60
CA LEU A 37 -3.30 3.33 14.07
C LEU A 37 -4.65 3.37 14.82
N LEU A 38 -5.73 3.82 14.16
CA LEU A 38 -7.10 4.07 14.66
C LEU A 38 -8.24 3.54 13.73
N ALA A 39 -7.91 2.95 12.59
CA ALA A 39 -8.77 2.64 11.43
C ALA A 39 -8.45 1.25 10.86
N LEU A 40 -8.22 0.28 11.76
CA LEU A 40 -8.74 -1.07 11.58
C LEU A 40 -10.29 -1.08 11.57
N VAL A 41 -10.91 -0.10 10.90
CA VAL A 41 -12.33 0.21 11.05
C VAL A 41 -13.08 -0.05 9.75
N GLU A 42 -12.43 -0.07 8.57
CA GLU A 42 -13.15 -0.20 7.28
C GLU A 42 -12.42 -1.00 6.16
N ARG A 43 -11.59 -2.00 6.49
CA ARG A 43 -11.03 -2.96 5.50
C ARG A 43 -10.11 -2.37 4.42
N ASP A 44 -9.38 -1.31 4.76
CA ASP A 44 -8.34 -0.69 3.93
C ASP A 44 -6.98 -0.73 4.64
N ILE A 45 -5.89 -0.85 3.87
CA ILE A 45 -4.49 -0.89 4.35
C ILE A 45 -3.74 0.34 3.83
N ASP A 46 -3.32 1.23 4.71
CA ASP A 46 -2.56 2.43 4.34
C ASP A 46 -1.10 2.36 4.83
N ILE A 47 -0.12 2.38 3.90
CA ILE A 47 1.33 2.32 4.19
C ILE A 47 2.15 3.46 3.56
N LEU A 48 2.91 4.19 4.39
CA LEU A 48 3.89 5.19 3.94
C LEU A 48 5.23 4.50 3.75
N ILE A 49 5.89 4.78 2.63
CA ILE A 49 7.16 4.18 2.25
C ILE A 49 8.20 5.28 2.05
N GLY A 50 9.28 5.22 2.81
CA GLY A 50 10.44 6.08 2.67
C GLY A 50 11.29 5.65 1.48
N VAL A 51 11.56 6.60 0.58
CA VAL A 51 12.38 6.41 -0.63
C VAL A 51 13.48 7.46 -0.72
N ASN A 52 14.59 7.13 -1.38
CA ASN A 52 15.74 8.05 -1.47
C ASN A 52 15.49 9.22 -2.44
N SER A 53 14.53 9.06 -3.36
CA SER A 53 14.15 10.11 -4.31
C SER A 53 12.79 9.79 -4.95
N PRO A 54 12.11 10.79 -5.56
CA PRO A 54 10.90 10.53 -6.33
C PRO A 54 11.08 9.52 -7.47
N ALA A 55 12.28 9.48 -8.07
CA ALA A 55 12.63 8.53 -9.13
C ALA A 55 12.79 7.10 -8.59
N ASP A 56 13.28 6.94 -7.36
CA ASP A 56 13.38 5.64 -6.69
C ASP A 56 11.99 5.01 -6.49
N TRP A 57 11.00 5.84 -6.13
CA TRP A 57 9.60 5.41 -6.10
C TRP A 57 9.10 4.95 -7.46
N SER A 58 9.16 5.82 -8.47
CA SER A 58 8.51 5.56 -9.77
C SER A 58 9.19 4.46 -10.57
N ASN A 59 10.50 4.29 -10.43
CA ASN A 59 11.28 3.41 -11.29
C ASN A 59 11.58 2.05 -10.67
N ARG A 60 11.42 1.91 -9.35
CA ARG A 60 11.80 0.70 -8.62
C ARG A 60 10.76 0.31 -7.58
N VAL A 61 10.63 1.09 -6.51
CA VAL A 61 9.86 0.65 -5.32
C VAL A 61 8.41 0.33 -5.66
N ALA A 62 7.72 1.21 -6.39
CA ALA A 62 6.32 0.98 -6.77
C ALA A 62 6.17 -0.21 -7.75
N PHE A 63 7.16 -0.43 -8.60
CA PHE A 63 7.15 -1.54 -9.56
C PHE A 63 7.40 -2.88 -8.85
N ASP A 64 8.45 -2.96 -8.03
CA ASP A 64 8.78 -4.16 -7.26
C ASP A 64 7.63 -4.55 -6.31
N LEU A 65 7.02 -3.56 -5.65
CA LEU A 65 5.85 -3.78 -4.80
C LEU A 65 4.66 -4.28 -5.58
N ALA A 66 4.35 -3.67 -6.73
CA ALA A 66 3.27 -4.13 -7.59
C ALA A 66 3.50 -5.58 -8.05
N THR A 67 4.70 -5.90 -8.53
CA THR A 67 5.06 -7.26 -8.95
C THR A 67 4.95 -8.26 -7.80
N ALA A 68 5.49 -7.95 -6.62
CA ALA A 68 5.40 -8.83 -5.46
C ALA A 68 3.95 -9.09 -5.01
N LEU A 69 3.07 -8.10 -5.13
CA LEU A 69 1.65 -8.24 -4.77
C LEU A 69 0.86 -8.97 -5.86
N THR A 70 1.05 -8.63 -7.15
CA THR A 70 0.28 -9.22 -8.25
C THR A 70 0.71 -10.64 -8.58
N ASP A 71 2.01 -10.86 -8.74
CA ASP A 71 2.52 -12.10 -9.34
C ASP A 71 2.64 -13.21 -8.30
N GLU A 72 2.92 -12.86 -7.04
CA GLU A 72 3.18 -13.84 -5.98
C GLU A 72 2.00 -14.01 -5.02
N ARG A 73 1.11 -13.01 -4.89
CA ARG A 73 0.08 -12.94 -3.83
C ARG A 73 -1.35 -12.77 -4.37
N GLY A 74 -1.52 -12.70 -5.69
CA GLY A 74 -2.83 -12.65 -6.35
C GLY A 74 -3.60 -11.35 -6.11
N TRP A 75 -2.89 -10.26 -5.78
CA TRP A 75 -3.49 -8.94 -5.79
C TRP A 75 -3.78 -8.53 -7.24
N MET A 76 -4.79 -7.69 -7.40
CA MET A 76 -5.27 -7.20 -8.67
C MET A 76 -4.91 -5.73 -8.84
N GLY A 77 -4.58 -5.37 -10.09
CA GLY A 77 -4.64 -4.00 -10.57
C GLY A 77 -3.93 -3.00 -9.65
N CYS A 78 -2.63 -3.19 -9.43
CA CYS A 78 -1.81 -2.19 -8.76
C CYS A 78 -1.68 -0.96 -9.66
N TYR A 79 -2.53 0.05 -9.45
CA TYR A 79 -2.61 1.25 -10.30
C TYR A 79 -1.92 2.43 -9.61
N GLN A 80 -1.01 3.07 -10.33
CA GLN A 80 -0.49 4.37 -9.90
C GLN A 80 -1.53 5.45 -10.14
N LYS A 81 -1.97 6.11 -9.08
CA LYS A 81 -2.75 7.34 -9.17
C LYS A 81 -1.81 8.54 -9.12
N ALA A 82 -1.99 9.44 -10.08
CA ALA A 82 -1.38 10.75 -10.01
C ALA A 82 -2.22 11.63 -9.07
N SER A 83 -1.65 12.00 -7.94
CA SER A 83 -2.23 13.00 -7.03
C SER A 83 -1.61 14.35 -7.37
N ILE A 84 -2.46 15.36 -7.59
CA ILE A 84 -2.00 16.75 -7.75
C ILE A 84 -2.32 17.46 -6.44
N PRO A 85 -1.33 17.93 -5.69
CA PRO A 85 -1.58 18.87 -4.59
C PRO A 85 -2.41 20.05 -5.11
N LEU A 86 -3.43 20.48 -4.38
CA LEU A 86 -4.37 21.52 -4.83
C LEU A 86 -3.65 22.85 -5.14
N ASP A 87 -2.61 23.15 -4.36
CA ASP A 87 -1.67 24.26 -4.56
C ASP A 87 -0.77 24.08 -5.81
N ALA A 88 -0.38 22.83 -6.11
CA ALA A 88 0.38 22.48 -7.32
C ALA A 88 -0.45 22.57 -8.62
N MET A 89 -1.77 22.34 -8.58
CA MET A 89 -2.67 22.55 -9.74
C MET A 89 -2.63 23.99 -10.25
N VAL A 90 -2.48 24.96 -9.34
CA VAL A 90 -2.45 26.40 -9.65
C VAL A 90 -1.04 26.84 -10.09
N ALA A 91 0.00 26.18 -9.62
CA ALA A 91 1.40 26.56 -9.82
C ALA A 91 2.11 25.87 -11.01
N GLY A 92 1.44 24.98 -11.75
CA GLY A 92 2.04 24.26 -12.88
C GLY A 92 3.16 23.28 -12.47
N ILE A 93 3.16 22.84 -11.21
CA ILE A 93 4.16 21.94 -10.64
C ILE A 93 3.86 20.50 -11.09
N PRO A 94 4.90 19.68 -11.40
CA PRO A 94 4.70 18.31 -11.86
C PRO A 94 3.89 17.46 -10.87
N TYR A 95 2.90 16.75 -11.44
CA TYR A 95 2.09 15.70 -10.81
C TYR A 95 2.91 14.79 -9.88
N ARG A 96 2.46 14.54 -8.64
CA ARG A 96 3.04 13.47 -7.82
C ARG A 96 2.38 12.14 -8.20
N LYS A 97 3.17 11.22 -8.78
CA LYS A 97 2.76 9.83 -9.03
C LYS A 97 3.18 8.94 -7.86
N ASP A 98 2.89 9.38 -6.64
CA ASP A 98 3.34 8.74 -5.41
C ASP A 98 2.31 7.80 -4.79
N LEU A 99 1.06 7.79 -5.27
CA LEU A 99 0.04 6.86 -4.80
C LEU A 99 0.00 5.61 -5.69
N LEU A 100 0.24 4.45 -5.08
CA LEU A 100 0.00 3.14 -5.68
C LEU A 100 -1.17 2.48 -4.93
N GLN A 101 -2.18 2.02 -5.65
CA GLN A 101 -3.33 1.33 -5.06
C GLN A 101 -3.42 -0.09 -5.60
N CYS A 102 -3.48 -1.08 -4.71
CA CYS A 102 -3.65 -2.48 -5.06
C CYS A 102 -4.96 -3.00 -4.44
N LEU A 103 -5.66 -3.91 -5.14
CA LEU A 103 -6.91 -4.49 -4.67
C LEU A 103 -6.78 -5.99 -4.48
N LYS A 104 -7.50 -6.57 -3.54
CA LYS A 104 -7.60 -8.03 -3.41
C LYS A 104 -9.02 -8.45 -3.10
N THR A 105 -9.51 -9.46 -3.81
CA THR A 105 -10.76 -10.12 -3.45
C THR A 105 -10.50 -11.09 -2.30
N GLN A 106 -11.17 -10.86 -1.17
CA GLN A 106 -11.10 -11.67 0.02
C GLN A 106 -11.94 -12.95 -0.11
N PRO A 107 -11.69 -13.99 0.70
CA PRO A 107 -12.46 -15.23 0.68
C PRO A 107 -13.97 -15.07 0.91
N ASP A 108 -14.37 -14.01 1.60
CA ASP A 108 -15.78 -13.65 1.85
C ASP A 108 -16.44 -12.88 0.67
N GLY A 109 -15.70 -12.68 -0.43
CA GLY A 109 -16.15 -12.01 -1.64
C GLY A 109 -15.97 -10.48 -1.60
N GLN A 110 -15.43 -9.91 -0.53
CA GLN A 110 -15.23 -8.48 -0.42
C GLN A 110 -13.91 -8.01 -1.03
N LEU A 111 -13.76 -6.70 -1.21
CA LEU A 111 -12.51 -6.10 -1.65
C LEU A 111 -11.75 -5.54 -0.45
N LEU A 112 -10.45 -5.83 -0.43
CA LEU A 112 -9.45 -5.19 0.40
C LEU A 112 -8.66 -4.23 -0.49
N LEU A 113 -8.60 -2.97 -0.09
CA LEU A 113 -7.75 -1.96 -0.74
C LEU A 113 -6.45 -1.81 0.05
N ALA A 114 -5.33 -1.70 -0.66
CA ALA A 114 -4.06 -1.29 -0.10
C ALA A 114 -3.54 -0.05 -0.83
N ASP A 115 -3.38 1.03 -0.06
CA ASP A 115 -2.89 2.33 -0.50
C ASP A 115 -1.46 2.55 0.00
N PHE A 116 -0.57 2.78 -0.96
CA PHE A 116 0.85 3.02 -0.70
C PHE A 116 1.22 4.41 -1.17
N ALA A 117 1.78 5.21 -0.27
CA ALA A 117 2.30 6.53 -0.59
C ALA A 117 3.79 6.64 -0.27
N SER A 118 4.53 7.40 -1.06
CA SER A 118 5.96 7.64 -0.81
C SER A 118 6.23 8.95 -0.08
N TYR A 119 7.28 8.98 0.74
CA TYR A 119 7.94 10.20 1.21
C TYR A 119 9.46 10.08 1.03
N ILE A 120 10.16 11.21 1.00
CA ILE A 120 11.61 11.23 0.79
C ILE A 120 12.32 11.21 2.14
N ILE A 121 13.31 10.32 2.29
CA ILE A 121 14.20 10.22 3.47
C ILE A 121 15.49 11.03 3.32
#